data_AF-A0AAV5FB67-F1
#
_entry.id   AF-A0AAV5FB67-F1
#
_cell.length_a   1.000
_cell.length_b   1.000
_cell.length_c   1.000
_cell.angle_alpha   90.00
_cell.angle_beta   90.00
_cell.angle_gamma   90.00
#
_symmetry.space_group_name_H-M   'P 1'
#
loop_
_entity.id
_entity.type
_entity.pdbx_description
1 polymer ?
#
loop_
_entity_poly.entity_id
_entity_poly.type
_entity_poly.pdbx_seq_one_letter_code
_entity_poly.pdbx_strand_id
1 'polypeptide(L)'
;MNLAADLPHRGGAGGRLGPGAIGLASSVLRRDHRRRALAGGAVLASALLLVATPRLRHSPALHLFADMRNLLGVPNTLNVLTSYPLLLAGVPGLVLCLCGSGCFGVSLRWEALGWFLFYTGNVAAAFGSAYYHLKPDDDRLIWDRLPMMISASSLLSVLVIERVDERAGLSCLISLLSLLLVSTVCERVLDDMRLWVILNFVPCIAIPAMLFLFPPKYTHSRFWFLATGFYLLARFEGLADRKGFMTVDDCDMVKKSHEKFKYLDPLVRLEETCLGLAYHCFH
;
A
#
# COMPACT_ATOMS: atom_id res chain seq x y z
N MET A 1 -52.40 66.01 2.31
CA MET A 1 -51.42 67.02 2.74
C MET A 1 -50.53 66.39 3.80
N ASN A 2 -49.25 66.24 3.46
CA ASN A 2 -48.05 65.86 4.23
C ASN A 2 -48.17 65.35 5.68
N LEU A 3 -47.58 64.18 5.94
CA LEU A 3 -46.67 64.02 7.08
C LEU A 3 -45.70 62.84 6.85
N ALA A 4 -44.42 63.11 7.10
CA ALA A 4 -43.27 62.23 6.97
C ALA A 4 -43.24 61.10 8.02
N ALA A 5 -42.61 59.98 7.68
CA ALA A 5 -42.13 59.00 8.66
C ALA A 5 -40.84 58.34 8.16
N ASP A 6 -39.86 58.31 9.07
CA ASP A 6 -38.45 58.01 8.90
C ASP A 6 -38.12 56.61 8.36
N LEU A 7 -37.10 56.56 7.49
CA LEU A 7 -36.33 55.36 7.15
C LEU A 7 -35.16 55.21 8.13
N PRO A 8 -34.94 54.03 8.74
CA PRO A 8 -33.70 53.77 9.45
C PRO A 8 -32.59 53.41 8.45
N HIS A 9 -31.59 54.28 8.35
CA HIS A 9 -30.28 53.95 7.79
C HIS A 9 -29.64 52.80 8.59
N ARG A 10 -29.69 51.58 8.06
CA ARG A 10 -28.76 50.52 8.49
C ARG A 10 -27.45 50.67 7.74
N GLY A 11 -26.53 51.37 8.40
CA GLY A 11 -25.15 51.53 7.97
C GLY A 11 -24.47 50.20 7.70
N GLY A 12 -23.62 50.19 6.68
CA GLY A 12 -22.80 49.07 6.30
C GLY A 12 -21.88 48.64 7.45
N ALA A 13 -22.13 47.45 7.97
CA ALA A 13 -21.16 46.73 8.77
C ALA A 13 -20.08 46.19 7.83
N GLY A 14 -19.11 47.06 7.49
CA GLY A 14 -17.80 46.64 7.02
C GLY A 14 -17.11 45.87 8.15
N GLY A 15 -17.41 44.59 8.27
CA GLY A 15 -16.78 43.68 9.23
C GLY A 15 -15.29 43.58 8.92
N ARG A 16 -14.47 44.40 9.58
CA ARG A 16 -13.03 44.20 9.63
C ARG A 16 -12.79 42.85 10.31
N LEU A 17 -12.37 41.86 9.51
CA LEU A 17 -11.84 40.59 10.01
C LEU A 17 -10.77 40.89 11.06
N GLY A 18 -11.02 40.50 12.32
CA GLY A 18 -10.09 40.74 13.41
C GLY A 18 -8.73 40.10 13.14
N PRO A 19 -7.62 40.63 13.69
CA PRO A 19 -6.26 40.12 13.48
C PRO A 19 -6.13 38.60 13.71
N GLY A 20 -6.92 38.05 14.65
CA GLY A 20 -6.98 36.62 14.94
C GLY A 20 -7.61 35.77 13.83
N ALA A 21 -8.60 36.29 13.09
CA ALA A 21 -9.22 35.56 11.98
C ALA A 21 -8.28 35.45 10.77
N ILE A 22 -7.47 36.49 10.53
CA ILE A 22 -6.43 36.50 9.50
C ILE A 22 -5.28 35.55 9.88
N GLY A 23 -4.90 35.52 11.16
CA GLY A 23 -3.91 34.56 11.69
C GLY A 23 -4.37 33.09 11.58
N LEU A 24 -5.65 32.82 11.90
CA LEU A 24 -6.20 31.47 11.80
C LEU A 24 -6.30 31.03 10.32
N ALA A 25 -6.83 31.88 9.44
CA ALA A 25 -6.95 31.61 8.01
C ALA A 25 -5.59 31.36 7.35
N SER A 26 -4.58 32.17 7.67
CA SER A 26 -3.22 31.99 7.16
C SER A 26 -2.56 30.70 7.68
N SER A 27 -2.84 30.28 8.92
CA SER A 27 -2.34 29.01 9.47
C SER A 27 -2.96 27.78 8.80
N VAL A 28 -4.27 27.83 8.50
CA VAL A 28 -5.00 26.77 7.79
C VAL A 28 -4.51 26.65 6.35
N LEU A 29 -4.42 27.77 5.63
CA LEU A 29 -3.86 27.80 4.28
C LEU A 29 -2.44 27.24 4.24
N ARG A 30 -1.56 27.64 5.18
CA ARG A 30 -0.18 27.15 5.26
C ARG A 30 -0.11 25.63 5.49
N ARG A 31 -1.00 25.06 6.31
CA ARG A 31 -1.07 23.60 6.52
C ARG A 31 -1.52 22.86 5.25
N ASP A 32 -2.52 23.38 4.55
CA ASP A 32 -3.00 22.80 3.29
C ASP A 32 -1.95 22.85 2.17
N HIS A 33 -1.22 23.95 2.07
CA HIS A 33 -0.10 24.07 1.12
C HIS A 33 1.01 23.06 1.42
N ARG A 34 1.38 22.85 2.69
CA ARG A 34 2.38 21.83 3.06
C ARG A 34 1.91 20.41 2.72
N ARG A 35 0.64 20.08 2.99
CA ARG A 35 0.07 18.76 2.66
C ARG A 35 0.09 18.50 1.15
N ARG A 36 -0.34 19.49 0.35
CA ARG A 36 -0.32 19.39 -1.12
C ARG A 36 1.11 19.31 -1.65
N ALA A 37 2.05 20.05 -1.08
CA ALA A 37 3.46 19.98 -1.45
C ALA A 37 4.07 18.61 -1.14
N LEU A 38 3.77 18.02 0.02
CA LEU A 38 4.22 16.67 0.37
C LEU A 38 3.61 15.60 -0.55
N ALA A 39 2.30 15.67 -0.82
CA ALA A 39 1.65 14.76 -1.75
C ALA A 39 2.22 14.91 -3.17
N GLY A 40 2.38 16.14 -3.66
CA GLY A 40 3.01 16.42 -4.95
C GLY A 40 4.45 15.93 -5.01
N GLY A 41 5.23 16.13 -3.95
CA GLY A 41 6.59 15.61 -3.82
C GLY A 41 6.65 14.08 -3.85
N ALA A 42 5.74 13.39 -3.16
CA ALA A 42 5.66 11.93 -3.18
C ALA A 42 5.29 11.39 -4.58
N VAL A 43 4.36 12.04 -5.28
CA VAL A 43 4.00 11.70 -6.66
C VAL A 43 5.19 11.92 -7.60
N LEU A 44 5.86 13.06 -7.50
CA LEU A 44 7.05 13.37 -8.31
C LEU A 44 8.18 12.38 -8.04
N ALA A 45 8.48 12.07 -6.78
CA ALA A 45 9.48 11.08 -6.42
C ALA A 45 9.14 9.69 -6.98
N SER A 46 7.87 9.29 -6.89
CA SER A 46 7.39 8.03 -7.47
C SER A 46 7.55 8.01 -9.00
N ALA A 47 7.21 9.11 -9.68
CA ALA A 47 7.39 9.25 -11.12
C ALA A 47 8.88 9.22 -11.51
N LEU A 48 9.75 9.87 -10.75
CA LEU A 48 11.20 9.83 -10.96
C LEU A 48 11.75 8.42 -10.78
N LEU A 49 11.30 7.68 -9.76
CA LEU A 49 11.66 6.27 -9.57
C LEU A 49 11.22 5.40 -10.75
N LEU A 50 10.01 5.63 -11.29
CA LEU A 50 9.52 4.94 -12.49
C LEU A 50 10.35 5.25 -13.73
N VAL A 51 10.90 6.46 -13.86
CA VAL A 51 11.75 6.81 -15.00
C VAL A 51 13.18 6.29 -14.82
N ALA A 52 13.70 6.32 -13.59
CA ALA A 52 15.09 5.98 -13.28
C ALA A 52 15.34 4.46 -13.21
N THR A 53 14.33 3.65 -12.91
CA THR A 53 14.48 2.20 -12.78
C THR A 53 14.17 1.47 -14.09
N PRO A 54 14.94 0.44 -14.50
CA PRO A 54 14.59 -0.37 -15.65
C PRO A 54 13.25 -1.09 -15.42
N ARG A 55 12.55 -1.46 -16.51
CA ARG A 55 11.27 -2.18 -16.42
C ARG A 55 11.43 -3.45 -15.60
N LEU A 56 10.58 -3.61 -14.58
CA LEU A 56 10.53 -4.83 -13.78
C LEU A 56 9.50 -5.77 -14.40
N ARG A 57 9.99 -6.77 -15.13
CA ARG A 57 9.16 -7.82 -15.73
C ARG A 57 8.91 -8.96 -14.75
N HIS A 58 7.90 -9.78 -15.02
CA HIS A 58 7.77 -11.06 -14.34
C HIS A 58 9.02 -11.92 -14.57
N SER A 59 9.50 -12.55 -13.50
CA SER A 59 10.54 -13.57 -13.56
C SER A 59 9.92 -14.90 -13.16
N PRO A 60 10.22 -16.01 -13.86
CA PRO A 60 9.75 -17.33 -13.45
C PRO A 60 10.12 -17.71 -12.01
N ALA A 61 11.23 -17.16 -11.49
CA ALA A 61 11.67 -17.37 -10.12
C ALA A 61 10.67 -16.85 -9.07
N LEU A 62 9.76 -15.96 -9.46
CA LEU A 62 8.71 -15.42 -8.58
C LEU A 62 7.73 -16.50 -8.07
N HIS A 63 7.59 -17.60 -8.80
CA HIS A 63 6.67 -18.69 -8.50
C HIS A 63 7.33 -19.84 -7.71
N LEU A 64 8.63 -19.71 -7.43
CA LEU A 64 9.37 -20.70 -6.66
C LEU A 64 9.20 -20.42 -5.16
N PHE A 65 8.79 -21.44 -4.41
CA PHE A 65 8.62 -21.37 -2.96
C PHE A 65 9.55 -22.35 -2.26
N ALA A 66 9.97 -22.01 -1.03
CA ALA A 66 10.77 -22.91 -0.18
C ALA A 66 9.90 -24.05 0.30
N ASP A 67 8.62 -23.76 0.52
CA ASP A 67 7.67 -24.76 0.89
C ASP A 67 7.28 -25.63 -0.29
N MET A 68 7.88 -26.82 -0.37
CA MET A 68 7.54 -27.84 -1.36
C MET A 68 6.71 -28.98 -0.75
N ARG A 69 6.21 -28.82 0.49
CA ARG A 69 5.42 -29.86 1.16
C ARG A 69 4.07 -30.04 0.47
N ASN A 70 3.63 -31.29 0.43
CA ASN A 70 2.31 -31.69 -0.03
C ASN A 70 1.63 -32.54 1.04
N LEU A 71 0.94 -31.87 1.97
CA LEU A 71 0.16 -32.52 3.02
C LEU A 71 -1.30 -32.65 2.55
N LEU A 72 -1.87 -33.86 2.71
CA LEU A 72 -3.28 -34.14 2.38
C LEU A 72 -3.68 -33.78 0.93
N GLY A 73 -2.73 -33.82 -0.02
CA GLY A 73 -2.97 -33.49 -1.43
C GLY A 73 -2.94 -32.00 -1.76
N VAL A 74 -2.58 -31.14 -0.80
CA VAL A 74 -2.45 -29.68 -0.98
C VAL A 74 -0.97 -29.32 -1.19
N PRO A 75 -0.55 -28.89 -2.40
CA PRO A 75 0.83 -28.43 -2.64
C PRO A 75 1.11 -27.09 -1.94
N ASN A 76 2.38 -26.82 -1.63
CA ASN A 76 2.82 -25.60 -0.93
C ASN A 76 2.00 -25.34 0.34
N THR A 77 1.76 -26.42 1.11
CA THR A 77 0.74 -26.43 2.16
C THR A 77 0.91 -25.29 3.16
N LEU A 78 2.13 -25.01 3.64
CA LEU A 78 2.33 -23.94 4.61
C LEU A 78 2.04 -22.57 4.00
N ASN A 79 2.35 -22.33 2.74
CA ASN A 79 2.03 -21.07 2.08
C ASN A 79 0.51 -20.87 1.94
N VAL A 80 -0.23 -21.95 1.67
CA VAL A 80 -1.70 -21.92 1.69
C VAL A 80 -2.22 -21.67 3.12
N LEU A 81 -1.63 -22.32 4.12
CA LEU A 81 -2.04 -22.19 5.53
C LEU A 81 -1.75 -20.80 6.10
N THR A 82 -0.70 -20.12 5.65
CA THR A 82 -0.37 -18.75 6.08
C THR A 82 -1.38 -17.69 5.64
N SER A 83 -2.33 -18.05 4.77
CA SER A 83 -3.45 -17.20 4.36
C SER A 83 -4.62 -17.21 5.35
N TYR A 84 -4.73 -18.23 6.22
CA TYR A 84 -5.83 -18.37 7.17
C TYR A 84 -5.91 -17.24 8.21
N PRO A 85 -4.81 -16.70 8.76
CA PRO A 85 -4.87 -15.52 9.64
C PRO A 85 -5.61 -14.33 9.03
N LEU A 86 -5.46 -14.10 7.71
CA LEU A 86 -6.19 -13.03 7.00
C LEU A 86 -7.70 -13.30 6.99
N LEU A 87 -8.10 -14.56 6.84
CA LEU A 87 -9.51 -14.97 6.89
C LEU A 87 -10.08 -14.84 8.31
N LEU A 88 -9.33 -15.28 9.31
CA LEU A 88 -9.72 -15.23 10.72
C LEU A 88 -9.87 -13.79 11.24
N ALA A 89 -9.05 -12.85 10.77
CA ALA A 89 -9.22 -11.43 11.06
C ALA A 89 -10.28 -10.77 10.16
N GLY A 90 -10.33 -11.16 8.88
CA GLY A 90 -11.18 -10.60 7.85
C GLY A 90 -12.67 -10.83 8.09
N VAL A 91 -13.07 -12.09 8.33
CA VAL A 91 -14.49 -12.47 8.42
C VAL A 91 -15.20 -11.81 9.61
N PRO A 92 -14.69 -11.85 10.86
CA PRO A 92 -15.36 -11.19 11.97
C PRO A 92 -15.47 -9.68 11.76
N GLY A 93 -14.41 -9.03 11.26
CA GLY A 93 -14.43 -7.60 10.96
C GLY A 93 -15.44 -7.22 9.88
N LEU A 94 -15.56 -8.04 8.84
CA LEU A 94 -16.55 -7.86 7.78
C LEU A 94 -17.99 -8.02 8.30
N VAL A 95 -18.24 -9.07 9.11
CA VAL A 95 -19.53 -9.28 9.77
C VAL A 95 -19.90 -8.08 10.63
N LEU A 96 -18.95 -7.58 11.45
CA LEU A 96 -19.17 -6.39 12.28
C LEU A 96 -19.48 -5.13 11.44
N CYS A 97 -18.87 -4.97 10.26
CA CYS A 97 -19.20 -3.88 9.34
C CYS A 97 -20.63 -4.03 8.77
N LEU A 98 -21.05 -5.25 8.43
CA LEU A 98 -22.37 -5.55 7.86
C LEU A 98 -23.50 -5.46 8.89
N CYS A 99 -23.23 -5.74 10.16
CA CYS A 99 -24.18 -5.57 11.27
C CYS A 99 -24.51 -4.09 11.57
N GLY A 100 -23.81 -3.14 10.94
CA GLY A 100 -24.13 -1.71 10.96
C GLY A 100 -23.49 -0.91 12.09
N SER A 101 -23.71 0.41 12.05
CA SER A 101 -23.01 1.42 12.86
C SER A 101 -23.16 1.25 14.38
N GLY A 102 -24.19 0.54 14.85
CA GLY A 102 -24.42 0.27 16.27
C GLY A 102 -23.40 -0.70 16.90
N CYS A 103 -22.77 -1.56 16.10
CA CYS A 103 -21.76 -2.52 16.57
C CYS A 103 -20.33 -2.00 16.42
N PHE A 104 -20.08 -1.16 15.40
CA PHE A 104 -18.73 -0.72 15.02
C PHE A 104 -18.29 0.60 15.67
N GLY A 105 -19.23 1.39 16.19
CA GLY A 105 -18.93 2.68 16.84
C GLY A 105 -18.37 3.76 15.90
N VAL A 106 -18.38 3.51 14.57
CA VAL A 106 -17.88 4.45 13.56
C VAL A 106 -18.97 5.41 13.13
N SER A 107 -18.64 6.71 13.18
CA SER A 107 -19.60 7.79 12.99
C SER A 107 -19.69 8.26 11.53
N LEU A 108 -18.64 8.06 10.74
CA LEU A 108 -18.53 8.60 9.37
C LEU A 108 -18.78 7.51 8.31
N ARG A 109 -19.56 7.85 7.28
CA ARG A 109 -19.95 6.89 6.23
C ARG A 109 -18.73 6.33 5.48
N TRP A 110 -17.77 7.20 5.16
CA TRP A 110 -16.62 6.82 4.33
C TRP A 110 -15.57 6.07 5.14
N GLU A 111 -15.56 6.27 6.46
CA GLU A 111 -14.77 5.46 7.38
C GLU A 111 -15.32 4.02 7.44
N ALA A 112 -16.65 3.86 7.52
CA ALA A 112 -17.30 2.56 7.45
C ALA A 112 -17.04 1.85 6.11
N LEU A 113 -17.12 2.58 4.98
CA LEU A 113 -16.76 2.04 3.66
C LEU A 113 -15.29 1.59 3.62
N GLY A 114 -14.39 2.39 4.19
CA GLY A 114 -12.97 2.05 4.27
C GLY A 114 -12.72 0.76 5.06
N TRP A 115 -13.33 0.62 6.24
CA TRP A 115 -13.28 -0.62 7.01
C TRP A 115 -13.87 -1.82 6.27
N PHE A 116 -15.03 -1.63 5.61
CA PHE A 116 -15.66 -2.68 4.80
C PHE A 116 -14.72 -3.17 3.69
N LEU A 117 -14.10 -2.27 2.93
CA LEU A 117 -13.14 -2.61 1.88
C LEU A 117 -11.86 -3.26 2.44
N PHE A 118 -11.40 -2.84 3.62
CA PHE A 118 -10.25 -3.45 4.30
C PHE A 118 -10.53 -4.92 4.63
N TYR A 119 -11.64 -5.21 5.33
CA TYR A 119 -11.97 -6.58 5.71
C TYR A 119 -12.34 -7.45 4.51
N THR A 120 -13.09 -6.91 3.54
CA THR A 120 -13.37 -7.60 2.28
C THR A 120 -12.08 -7.94 1.54
N GLY A 121 -11.14 -6.98 1.47
CA GLY A 121 -9.82 -7.18 0.87
C GLY A 121 -9.01 -8.27 1.58
N ASN A 122 -9.05 -8.35 2.91
CA ASN A 122 -8.38 -9.43 3.67
C ASN A 122 -8.99 -10.80 3.39
N VAL A 123 -10.33 -10.91 3.37
CA VAL A 123 -11.02 -12.17 3.04
C VAL A 123 -10.69 -12.60 1.61
N ALA A 124 -10.79 -11.67 0.64
CA ALA A 124 -10.46 -11.94 -0.74
C ALA A 124 -8.97 -12.27 -0.93
N ALA A 125 -8.06 -11.64 -0.19
CA ALA A 125 -6.64 -11.96 -0.19
C ALA A 125 -6.40 -13.38 0.33
N ALA A 126 -7.10 -13.83 1.38
CA ALA A 126 -6.95 -15.19 1.89
C ALA A 126 -7.29 -16.24 0.81
N PHE A 127 -8.42 -16.05 0.10
CA PHE A 127 -8.83 -16.95 -0.98
C PHE A 127 -7.93 -16.84 -2.22
N GLY A 128 -7.60 -15.61 -2.62
CA GLY A 128 -6.74 -15.36 -3.78
C GLY A 128 -5.32 -15.90 -3.57
N SER A 129 -4.79 -15.75 -2.36
CA SER A 129 -3.50 -16.31 -1.98
C SER A 129 -3.50 -17.82 -2.00
N ALA A 130 -4.52 -18.47 -1.43
CA ALA A 130 -4.68 -19.91 -1.52
C ALA A 130 -4.77 -20.36 -3.00
N TYR A 131 -5.57 -19.66 -3.81
CA TYR A 131 -5.75 -19.97 -5.24
C TYR A 131 -4.45 -19.89 -6.04
N TYR A 132 -3.60 -18.90 -5.75
CA TYR A 132 -2.28 -18.75 -6.33
C TYR A 132 -1.30 -19.83 -5.85
N HIS A 133 -1.18 -20.06 -4.54
CA HIS A 133 -0.22 -21.00 -3.98
C HIS A 133 -0.53 -22.47 -4.33
N LEU A 134 -1.78 -22.82 -4.60
CA LEU A 134 -2.16 -24.14 -5.09
C LEU A 134 -1.59 -24.45 -6.48
N LYS A 135 -1.48 -23.45 -7.34
CA LYS A 135 -0.91 -23.60 -8.69
C LYS A 135 -0.29 -22.26 -9.13
N PRO A 136 0.98 -22.00 -8.79
CA PRO A 136 1.57 -20.69 -9.00
C PRO A 136 1.69 -20.35 -10.49
N ASP A 137 1.08 -19.23 -10.90
CA ASP A 137 1.20 -18.66 -12.24
C ASP A 137 0.85 -17.16 -12.21
N ASP A 138 1.25 -16.41 -13.24
CA ASP A 138 1.02 -14.95 -13.34
C ASP A 138 -0.47 -14.58 -13.40
N ASP A 139 -1.30 -15.42 -14.01
CA ASP A 139 -2.74 -15.18 -14.12
C ASP A 139 -3.46 -15.29 -12.77
N ARG A 140 -2.94 -16.14 -11.86
CA ARG A 140 -3.47 -16.31 -10.51
C ARG A 140 -2.91 -15.32 -9.51
N LEU A 141 -1.66 -14.90 -9.71
CA LEU A 141 -0.95 -13.96 -8.85
C LEU A 141 -1.68 -12.63 -8.68
N ILE A 142 -2.41 -12.17 -9.70
CA ILE A 142 -3.27 -10.98 -9.63
C ILE A 142 -4.32 -11.10 -8.51
N TRP A 143 -4.86 -12.30 -8.28
CA TRP A 143 -5.90 -12.55 -7.28
C TRP A 143 -5.34 -12.57 -5.87
N ASP A 144 -4.05 -12.81 -5.69
CA ASP A 144 -3.35 -12.65 -4.41
C ASP A 144 -3.03 -11.17 -4.15
N ARG A 145 -2.45 -10.48 -5.16
CA ARG A 145 -1.95 -9.11 -5.04
C ARG A 145 -3.04 -8.05 -4.93
N LEU A 146 -4.04 -8.11 -5.81
CA LEU A 146 -5.03 -7.05 -5.93
C LEU A 146 -5.84 -6.87 -4.64
N PRO A 147 -6.39 -7.93 -4.00
CA PRO A 147 -7.11 -7.78 -2.74
C PRO A 147 -6.24 -7.26 -1.59
N MET A 148 -4.98 -7.67 -1.53
CA MET A 148 -4.02 -7.20 -0.52
C MET A 148 -3.78 -5.68 -0.65
N MET A 149 -3.64 -5.18 -1.88
CA MET A 149 -3.47 -3.75 -2.13
C MET A 149 -4.74 -2.94 -1.85
N ILE A 150 -5.92 -3.47 -2.18
CA ILE A 150 -7.21 -2.85 -1.84
C ILE A 150 -7.30 -2.70 -0.32
N SER A 151 -6.95 -3.76 0.43
CA SER A 151 -6.94 -3.75 1.89
C SER A 151 -6.00 -2.67 2.43
N ALA A 152 -4.73 -2.67 2.02
CA ALA A 152 -3.74 -1.69 2.48
C ALA A 152 -4.09 -0.24 2.12
N SER A 153 -4.61 -0.01 0.92
CA SER A 153 -5.05 1.31 0.46
C SER A 153 -6.25 1.82 1.25
N SER A 154 -7.20 0.93 1.54
CA SER A 154 -8.37 1.27 2.34
C SER A 154 -7.99 1.59 3.79
N LEU A 155 -7.07 0.83 4.36
CA LEU A 155 -6.54 1.08 5.71
C LEU A 155 -5.85 2.44 5.81
N LEU A 156 -5.00 2.79 4.83
CA LEU A 156 -4.37 4.11 4.76
C LEU A 156 -5.42 5.23 4.64
N SER A 157 -6.44 5.05 3.80
CA SER A 157 -7.54 6.01 3.68
C SER A 157 -8.28 6.22 5.01
N VAL A 158 -8.62 5.14 5.73
CA VAL A 158 -9.27 5.23 7.04
C VAL A 158 -8.40 6.03 8.01
N LEU A 159 -7.09 5.79 8.03
CA LEU A 159 -6.17 6.57 8.86
C LEU A 159 -6.15 8.06 8.47
N VAL A 160 -6.25 8.39 7.18
CA VAL A 160 -6.38 9.78 6.71
C VAL A 160 -7.70 10.39 7.18
N ILE A 161 -8.82 9.66 7.13
CA ILE A 161 -10.11 10.12 7.67
C ILE A 161 -9.98 10.43 9.16
N GLU A 162 -9.34 9.54 9.93
CA GLU A 162 -9.15 9.68 11.37
C GLU A 162 -8.29 10.90 11.72
N ARG A 163 -7.17 11.11 11.00
CA ARG A 163 -6.10 12.05 11.39
C ARG A 163 -6.16 13.41 10.70
N VAL A 164 -6.84 13.49 9.56
CA VAL A 164 -6.86 14.68 8.70
C VAL A 164 -8.27 15.21 8.59
N ASP A 165 -9.09 14.59 7.75
CA ASP A 165 -10.52 14.86 7.59
C ASP A 165 -11.15 13.84 6.62
N GLU A 166 -12.48 13.81 6.63
CA GLU A 166 -13.28 12.89 5.82
C GLU A 166 -13.09 13.08 4.30
N ARG A 167 -12.95 14.31 3.82
CA ARG A 167 -12.81 14.61 2.39
C ARG A 167 -11.44 14.20 1.87
N ALA A 168 -10.38 14.49 2.63
CA ALA A 168 -9.03 14.07 2.32
C ALA A 168 -8.91 12.54 2.27
N GLY A 169 -9.54 11.85 3.22
CA GLY A 169 -9.57 10.39 3.24
C GLY A 169 -10.32 9.78 2.06
N LEU A 170 -11.52 10.29 1.74
CA LEU A 170 -12.26 9.83 0.56
C LEU A 170 -11.49 10.07 -0.74
N SER A 171 -10.87 11.24 -0.88
CA SER A 171 -10.00 11.54 -2.04
C SER A 171 -8.81 10.58 -2.11
N CYS A 172 -8.21 10.24 -0.96
CA CYS A 172 -7.13 9.27 -0.87
C CYS A 172 -7.59 7.87 -1.32
N LEU A 173 -8.75 7.41 -0.83
CA LEU A 173 -9.33 6.12 -1.21
C LEU A 173 -9.53 6.02 -2.73
N ILE A 174 -10.24 6.99 -3.31
CA ILE A 174 -10.54 7.00 -4.75
C ILE A 174 -9.25 7.02 -5.56
N SER A 175 -8.30 7.89 -5.20
CA SER A 175 -7.03 8.02 -5.91
C SER A 175 -6.23 6.72 -5.88
N LEU A 176 -6.11 6.09 -4.70
CA LEU A 176 -5.37 4.84 -4.56
C LEU A 176 -6.04 3.72 -5.35
N LEU A 177 -7.37 3.52 -5.21
CA LEU A 177 -8.08 2.48 -5.96
C LEU A 177 -8.00 2.68 -7.48
N SER A 178 -8.06 3.92 -7.97
CA SER A 178 -7.82 4.22 -9.38
C SER A 178 -6.39 3.87 -9.80
N LEU A 179 -5.38 4.22 -9.00
CA LEU A 179 -3.98 3.86 -9.26
C LEU A 179 -3.76 2.34 -9.22
N LEU A 180 -4.46 1.59 -8.35
CA LEU A 180 -4.42 0.12 -8.34
C LEU A 180 -4.94 -0.46 -9.65
N LEU A 181 -6.08 0.07 -10.15
CA LEU A 181 -6.65 -0.37 -11.42
C LEU A 181 -5.68 -0.09 -12.58
N VAL A 182 -5.14 1.13 -12.65
CA VAL A 182 -4.12 1.51 -13.64
C VAL A 182 -2.91 0.59 -13.54
N SER A 183 -2.40 0.35 -12.33
CA SER A 183 -1.27 -0.55 -12.08
C SER A 183 -1.51 -1.95 -12.61
N THR A 184 -2.69 -2.49 -12.34
CA THR A 184 -3.08 -3.85 -12.78
C THR A 184 -3.14 -3.92 -14.30
N VAL A 185 -3.70 -2.92 -14.96
CA VAL A 185 -3.75 -2.85 -16.42
C VAL A 185 -2.34 -2.68 -17.02
N CYS A 186 -1.50 -1.83 -16.44
CA CYS A 186 -0.12 -1.65 -16.86
C CYS A 186 0.70 -2.95 -16.73
N GLU A 187 0.56 -3.66 -15.62
CA GLU A 187 1.18 -4.98 -15.39
C GLU A 187 0.73 -5.97 -16.48
N ARG A 188 -0.56 -6.03 -16.80
CA ARG A 188 -1.09 -6.95 -17.82
C ARG A 188 -0.71 -6.62 -19.26
N VAL A 189 -0.67 -5.34 -19.63
CA VAL A 189 -0.45 -4.91 -21.02
C VAL A 189 1.03 -4.67 -21.33
N LEU A 190 1.77 -4.13 -20.37
CA LEU A 190 3.16 -3.70 -20.55
C LEU A 190 4.18 -4.67 -19.93
N ASP A 191 3.71 -5.67 -19.17
CA ASP A 191 4.55 -6.57 -18.37
C ASP A 191 5.52 -5.78 -17.47
N ASP A 192 4.99 -4.75 -16.80
CA ASP A 192 5.75 -3.83 -15.95
C ASP A 192 5.14 -3.71 -14.55
N MET A 193 5.84 -4.27 -13.56
CA MET A 193 5.40 -4.37 -12.16
C MET A 193 5.77 -3.14 -11.33
N ARG A 194 6.49 -2.16 -11.89
CA ARG A 194 7.05 -1.05 -11.07
C ARG A 194 5.98 -0.26 -10.36
N LEU A 195 4.85 0.03 -11.03
CA LEU A 195 3.75 0.77 -10.42
C LEU A 195 3.12 -0.02 -9.27
N TRP A 196 3.00 -1.34 -9.43
CA TRP A 196 2.51 -2.24 -8.38
C TRP A 196 3.44 -2.20 -7.16
N VAL A 197 4.76 -2.33 -7.38
CA VAL A 197 5.77 -2.27 -6.32
C VAL A 197 5.65 -0.96 -5.53
N ILE A 198 5.63 0.18 -6.23
CA ILE A 198 5.54 1.50 -5.60
C ILE A 198 4.27 1.61 -4.75
N LEU A 199 3.11 1.30 -5.33
CA LEU A 199 1.82 1.41 -4.63
C LEU A 199 1.73 0.46 -3.43
N ASN A 200 2.37 -0.71 -3.51
CA ASN A 200 2.45 -1.66 -2.42
C ASN A 200 3.33 -1.16 -1.25
N PHE A 201 4.37 -0.36 -1.54
CA PHE A 201 5.24 0.27 -0.52
C PHE A 201 4.65 1.56 0.09
N VAL A 202 3.78 2.27 -0.62
CA VAL A 202 3.19 3.54 -0.13
C VAL A 202 2.56 3.39 1.26
N PRO A 203 1.67 2.42 1.55
CA PRO A 203 1.11 2.23 2.89
C PRO A 203 2.16 1.92 3.96
N CYS A 204 3.23 1.19 3.61
CA CYS A 204 4.30 0.81 4.53
C CYS A 204 5.02 2.05 5.12
N ILE A 205 5.13 3.13 4.33
CA ILE A 205 5.79 4.37 4.75
C ILE A 205 4.76 5.37 5.27
N ALA A 206 3.66 5.54 4.54
CA ALA A 206 2.66 6.56 4.82
C ALA A 206 1.95 6.33 6.16
N ILE A 207 1.60 5.09 6.50
CA ILE A 207 0.93 4.77 7.77
C ILE A 207 1.81 5.20 8.96
N PRO A 208 3.04 4.67 9.16
CA PRO A 208 3.89 5.09 10.27
C PRO A 208 4.16 6.60 10.25
N ALA A 209 4.47 7.19 9.08
CA ALA A 209 4.69 8.63 8.98
C ALA A 209 3.47 9.43 9.48
N MET A 210 2.26 9.02 9.11
CA MET A 210 1.03 9.67 9.59
C MET A 210 0.81 9.48 11.10
N LEU A 211 1.16 8.32 11.66
CA LEU A 211 1.06 8.07 13.09
C LEU A 211 1.96 8.99 13.91
N PHE A 212 3.14 9.35 13.39
CA PHE A 212 4.07 10.27 14.05
C PHE A 212 3.75 11.75 13.80
N LEU A 213 3.26 12.10 12.60
CA LEU A 213 3.08 13.49 12.20
C LEU A 213 1.71 14.09 12.61
N PHE A 214 0.68 13.26 12.82
CA PHE A 214 -0.67 13.73 13.09
C PHE A 214 -1.22 13.16 14.41
N PRO A 215 -1.78 14.03 15.29
CA PRO A 215 -2.34 13.59 16.55
C PRO A 215 -3.56 12.69 16.33
N PRO A 216 -3.79 11.68 17.19
CA PRO A 216 -4.95 10.81 17.07
C PRO A 216 -6.24 11.52 17.46
N LYS A 217 -7.33 11.18 16.77
CA LYS A 217 -8.69 11.62 17.11
C LYS A 217 -9.37 10.68 18.11
N TYR A 218 -9.02 9.39 18.09
CA TYR A 218 -9.58 8.36 18.97
C TYR A 218 -8.59 7.92 20.07
N THR A 219 -9.12 7.44 21.19
CA THR A 219 -8.38 7.04 22.40
C THR A 219 -7.48 5.82 22.19
N HIS A 220 -7.77 4.97 21.21
CA HIS A 220 -7.12 3.67 21.00
C HIS A 220 -5.98 3.67 19.96
N SER A 221 -5.37 4.84 19.70
CA SER A 221 -4.27 5.00 18.72
C SER A 221 -3.07 4.06 18.93
N ARG A 222 -2.87 3.52 20.14
CA ARG A 222 -1.80 2.56 20.44
C ARG A 222 -1.89 1.30 19.56
N PHE A 223 -3.10 0.86 19.19
CA PHE A 223 -3.26 -0.31 18.32
C PHE A 223 -2.74 -0.07 16.90
N TRP A 224 -2.77 1.17 16.41
CA TRP A 224 -2.18 1.51 15.12
C TRP A 224 -0.65 1.31 15.11
N PHE A 225 0.04 1.64 16.20
CA PHE A 225 1.49 1.40 16.32
C PHE A 225 1.82 -0.09 16.36
N LEU A 226 1.03 -0.88 17.11
CA LEU A 226 1.19 -2.32 17.18
C LEU A 226 0.95 -2.99 15.82
N ALA A 227 -0.15 -2.63 15.15
CA ALA A 227 -0.48 -3.13 13.82
C ALA A 227 0.60 -2.75 12.79
N THR A 228 1.12 -1.52 12.85
CA THR A 228 2.22 -1.08 11.98
C THR A 228 3.49 -1.89 12.25
N GLY A 229 3.81 -2.15 13.51
CA GLY A 229 4.96 -2.98 13.89
C GLY A 229 4.88 -4.39 13.29
N PHE A 230 3.75 -5.07 13.46
CA PHE A 230 3.53 -6.40 12.87
C PHE A 230 3.54 -6.37 11.34
N TYR A 231 2.92 -5.37 10.73
CA TYR A 231 2.90 -5.22 9.27
C TYR A 231 4.29 -5.05 8.69
N LEU A 232 5.12 -4.19 9.30
CA LEU A 232 6.51 -4.00 8.87
C LEU A 232 7.35 -5.26 9.10
N LEU A 233 7.18 -5.94 10.24
CA LEU A 233 7.87 -7.19 10.53
C LEU A 233 7.57 -8.27 9.47
N ALA A 234 6.29 -8.48 9.16
CA ALA A 234 5.87 -9.42 8.12
C ALA A 234 6.46 -9.07 6.74
N ARG A 235 6.60 -7.78 6.42
CA ARG A 235 7.26 -7.33 5.18
C ARG A 235 8.75 -7.62 5.17
N PHE A 236 9.44 -7.41 6.30
CA PHE A 236 10.86 -7.73 6.40
C PHE A 236 11.13 -9.23 6.22
N GLU A 237 10.30 -10.09 6.82
CA GLU A 237 10.39 -11.54 6.62
C GLU A 237 10.21 -11.92 5.15
N GLY A 238 9.22 -11.34 4.47
CA GLY A 238 9.02 -11.59 3.03
C GLY A 238 10.20 -11.13 2.14
N LEU A 239 10.91 -10.06 2.52
CA LEU A 239 12.13 -9.63 1.83
C LEU A 239 13.32 -10.55 2.12
N ALA A 240 13.44 -11.03 3.36
CA ALA A 240 14.51 -11.95 3.76
C ALA A 240 14.39 -13.31 3.05
N ASP A 241 13.16 -13.82 2.91
CA ASP A 241 12.88 -15.08 2.22
C ASP A 241 13.36 -15.03 0.75
N ARG A 242 13.05 -13.95 0.02
CA ARG A 242 13.54 -13.74 -1.36
C ARG A 242 15.06 -13.69 -1.49
N LYS A 243 15.76 -13.11 -0.51
CA LYS A 243 17.24 -13.08 -0.53
C LYS A 243 17.82 -14.49 -0.34
N GLY A 244 17.18 -15.32 0.49
CA GLY A 244 17.54 -16.73 0.66
C GLY A 244 17.53 -17.51 -0.66
N PHE A 245 16.46 -17.41 -1.46
CA PHE A 245 16.39 -18.11 -2.75
C PHE A 245 17.43 -17.63 -3.75
N MET A 246 17.65 -16.32 -3.90
CA MET A 246 18.68 -15.83 -4.83
C MET A 246 20.06 -16.39 -4.45
N THR A 247 20.39 -16.47 -3.16
CA THR A 247 21.67 -17.05 -2.73
C THR A 247 21.78 -18.57 -2.92
N VAL A 248 20.67 -19.31 -2.82
CA VAL A 248 20.63 -20.76 -3.02
C VAL A 248 20.66 -21.10 -4.51
N ASP A 249 19.86 -20.41 -5.32
CA ASP A 249 19.84 -20.55 -6.78
C ASP A 249 21.16 -20.08 -7.41
N ASP A 250 21.81 -19.03 -6.91
CA ASP A 250 23.17 -18.67 -7.35
C ASP A 250 24.16 -19.81 -7.05
N CYS A 251 24.02 -20.48 -5.90
CA CYS A 251 24.88 -21.60 -5.52
C CYS A 251 24.63 -22.85 -6.40
N ASP A 252 23.37 -23.12 -6.75
CA ASP A 252 22.99 -24.23 -7.62
C ASP A 252 23.24 -23.93 -9.11
N MET A 253 23.14 -22.67 -9.54
CA MET A 253 23.52 -22.19 -10.87
C MET A 253 25.04 -22.17 -11.03
N VAL A 254 25.81 -21.83 -9.99
CA VAL A 254 27.28 -21.98 -9.97
C VAL A 254 27.69 -23.46 -10.01
N LYS A 255 26.97 -24.37 -9.34
CA LYS A 255 27.21 -25.82 -9.47
C LYS A 255 26.87 -26.35 -10.87
N LYS A 256 25.71 -25.96 -11.44
CA LYS A 256 25.33 -26.31 -12.81
C LYS A 256 26.27 -25.69 -13.84
N SER A 257 26.77 -24.48 -13.61
CA SER A 257 27.75 -23.84 -14.47
C SER A 257 29.10 -24.54 -14.36
N HIS A 258 29.57 -24.93 -13.17
CA HIS A 258 30.79 -25.73 -13.01
C HIS A 258 30.73 -27.09 -13.76
N GLU A 259 29.57 -27.74 -13.84
CA GLU A 259 29.39 -28.93 -14.69
C GLU A 259 29.35 -28.61 -16.18
N LYS A 260 28.75 -27.47 -16.58
CA LYS A 260 28.63 -27.06 -18.00
C LYS A 260 29.89 -26.40 -18.57
N PHE A 261 30.73 -25.79 -17.74
CA PHE A 261 31.95 -25.06 -18.13
C PHE A 261 33.19 -25.95 -18.29
N LYS A 262 33.05 -27.27 -18.20
CA LYS A 262 34.14 -28.21 -18.48
C LYS A 262 34.50 -28.31 -19.98
N TYR A 263 33.78 -27.61 -20.87
CA TYR A 263 33.89 -27.77 -22.32
C TYR A 263 33.85 -26.49 -23.18
N LEU A 264 33.92 -25.27 -22.63
CA LEU A 264 33.84 -24.04 -23.46
C LEU A 264 34.90 -22.99 -23.11
N ASP A 265 35.46 -22.42 -24.18
CA ASP A 265 36.63 -21.54 -24.29
C ASP A 265 36.59 -20.26 -23.42
N PRO A 266 37.75 -19.70 -23.04
CA PRO A 266 37.90 -18.67 -21.99
C PRO A 266 37.43 -17.24 -22.34
N LEU A 267 36.76 -17.01 -23.47
CA LEU A 267 36.44 -15.66 -23.96
C LEU A 267 35.08 -15.07 -23.51
N VAL A 268 34.23 -15.84 -22.81
CA VAL A 268 32.93 -15.34 -22.27
C VAL A 268 33.07 -14.78 -20.84
N ARG A 269 34.27 -14.84 -20.24
CA ARG A 269 34.50 -14.57 -18.81
C ARG A 269 34.56 -13.08 -18.43
N LEU A 270 34.42 -12.15 -19.37
CA LEU A 270 34.65 -10.71 -19.13
C LEU A 270 33.40 -9.82 -19.09
N GLU A 271 32.22 -10.29 -19.53
CA GLU A 271 31.00 -9.47 -19.49
C GLU A 271 30.22 -9.58 -18.16
N GLU A 272 30.41 -10.66 -17.40
CA GLU A 272 29.68 -10.88 -16.13
C GLU A 272 30.33 -10.20 -14.91
N THR A 273 31.55 -9.68 -15.03
CA THR A 273 32.26 -9.05 -13.89
C THR A 273 31.78 -7.62 -13.60
N CYS A 274 31.12 -6.96 -14.54
CA CYS A 274 30.66 -5.57 -14.37
C CYS A 274 29.30 -5.45 -13.68
N LEU A 275 28.43 -6.46 -13.76
CA LEU A 275 27.13 -6.46 -13.06
C LEU A 275 27.24 -6.83 -11.57
N GLY A 276 28.30 -7.54 -11.16
CA GLY A 276 28.55 -7.91 -9.77
C GLY A 276 28.99 -6.75 -8.85
N LEU A 277 29.49 -5.64 -9.40
CA LEU A 277 29.99 -4.51 -8.60
C LEU A 277 28.90 -3.50 -8.19
N ALA A 278 27.74 -3.49 -8.84
CA ALA A 278 26.63 -2.60 -8.47
C ALA A 278 25.84 -3.09 -7.25
N TYR A 279 25.92 -4.39 -6.92
CA TYR A 279 25.20 -4.99 -5.79
C TYR A 279 25.85 -4.70 -4.43
N HIS A 280 27.11 -4.26 -4.41
CA HIS A 280 27.90 -4.07 -3.18
C HIS A 280 27.77 -2.68 -2.53
N CYS A 281 27.00 -1.75 -3.10
CA CYS A 281 26.97 -0.36 -2.62
C CYS A 281 25.89 -0.04 -1.58
N PHE A 282 25.06 -1.01 -1.20
CA PHE A 282 23.96 -0.76 -0.25
C PHE A 282 23.73 -1.90 0.76
N HIS A 283 24.75 -2.75 0.94
CA HIS A 283 24.70 -4.04 1.67
C HIS A 283 23.66 -4.13 2.80
#